data_AF-A0A7K1YD68-F1
#
_entry.id   AF-A0A7K1YD68-F1
#
_cell.length_a   1.000
_cell.length_b   1.000
_cell.length_c   1.000
_cell.angle_alpha   90.00
_cell.angle_beta   90.00
_cell.angle_gamma   90.00
#
_symmetry.space_group_name_H-M   'P 1'
#
loop_
_entity.id
_entity.type
_entity.pdbx_description
1 polymer ?
#
loop_
_entity_poly.entity_id
_entity_poly.type
_entity_poly.pdbx_seq_one_letter_code
_entity_poly.pdbx_strand_id
1 'polypeptide(L)'
;MKFIADINVMPLKEILDPQGKAVSGSMKNLGLSGIHDVRIGKHIVLEIEADNEQSAHEQVDTACKKLLANLIMESYEFTLKSA
;
A
#
# COMPACT_ATOMS: atom_id res chain seq x y z
N MET A 1 -5.28 24.09 2.43
CA MET A 1 -4.61 23.41 3.57
C MET A 1 -3.66 22.36 3.02
N LYS A 2 -2.62 21.99 3.77
CA LYS A 2 -1.70 20.92 3.38
C LYS A 2 -2.01 19.65 4.16
N PHE A 3 -1.99 18.52 3.47
CA PHE A 3 -2.18 17.20 4.04
C PHE A 3 -1.07 16.28 3.56
N ILE A 4 -0.75 15.28 4.38
CA ILE A 4 0.12 14.17 4.01
C ILE A 4 -0.74 12.92 3.98
N ALA A 5 -0.65 12.16 2.90
CA ALA A 5 -1.25 10.83 2.79
C ALA A 5 -0.17 9.76 2.89
N ASP A 6 -0.41 8.79 3.77
CA ASP A 6 0.35 7.55 3.88
C ASP A 6 -0.51 6.43 3.29
N ILE A 7 -0.07 5.83 2.18
CA ILE A 7 -0.85 4.88 1.37
C ILE A 7 -0.14 3.53 1.34
N ASN A 8 -0.84 2.46 1.73
CA ASN A 8 -0.38 1.10 1.56
C ASN A 8 -1.10 0.47 0.37
N VAL A 9 -0.34 -0.11 -0.56
CA VAL A 9 -0.86 -0.89 -1.69
C VAL A 9 -0.32 -2.31 -1.58
N MET A 10 -1.22 -3.28 -1.47
CA MET A 10 -0.87 -4.70 -1.32
C MET A 10 -1.50 -5.52 -2.45
N PRO A 11 -0.83 -6.57 -2.96
CA PRO A 11 -1.50 -7.52 -3.84
C PRO A 11 -2.72 -8.13 -3.13
N LEU A 12 -3.77 -8.45 -3.88
CA LEU A 12 -4.95 -9.16 -3.38
C LEU A 12 -4.56 -10.56 -2.89
N LYS A 13 -5.23 -11.07 -1.85
CA LYS A 13 -4.87 -12.34 -1.21
C LYS A 13 -4.90 -13.52 -2.18
N GLU A 14 -5.82 -13.48 -3.15
CA GLU A 14 -6.00 -14.49 -4.21
C GLU A 14 -4.90 -14.43 -5.28
N ILE A 15 -4.15 -13.33 -5.34
CA ILE A 15 -3.07 -13.13 -6.30
C ILE A 15 -1.75 -13.57 -5.69
N LEU A 16 -0.97 -14.30 -6.51
CA LEU A 16 0.39 -14.67 -6.16
C LEU A 16 1.27 -13.42 -6.06
N ASP A 17 1.94 -13.28 -4.94
CA ASP A 17 3.03 -12.31 -4.74
C ASP A 17 4.38 -13.04 -4.87
N PRO A 18 5.09 -12.91 -6.01
CA PRO A 18 6.38 -13.57 -6.21
C PRO A 18 7.47 -13.05 -5.26
N GLN A 19 7.42 -11.77 -4.88
CA GLN A 19 8.42 -11.17 -4.00
C GLN A 19 8.26 -11.71 -2.57
N GLY A 20 7.03 -11.69 -2.04
CA GLY A 20 6.70 -12.26 -0.75
C GLY A 20 7.01 -13.75 -0.66
N LYS A 21 6.75 -14.52 -1.73
CA LYS A 21 7.14 -15.94 -1.81
C LYS A 21 8.65 -16.15 -1.76
N ALA A 22 9.41 -15.34 -2.49
CA ALA A 22 10.88 -15.42 -2.48
C ALA A 22 11.42 -15.12 -1.08
N VAL A 23 10.94 -14.06 -0.43
CA VAL A 23 11.36 -13.70 0.93
C VAL A 23 10.95 -14.76 1.94
N SER A 24 9.73 -15.30 1.86
CA SER A 24 9.28 -16.42 2.71
C SER A 24 10.21 -17.63 2.62
N GLY A 25 10.73 -17.94 1.41
CA GLY A 25 11.73 -18.99 1.21
C GLY A 25 13.05 -18.69 1.91
N SER A 26 13.56 -17.46 1.75
CA SER A 26 14.80 -17.02 2.38
C SER A 26 14.73 -17.01 3.92
N MET A 27 13.60 -16.64 4.51
CA MET A 27 13.40 -16.62 5.97
C MET A 27 13.64 -18.00 6.60
N LYS A 28 13.21 -19.08 5.92
CA LYS A 28 13.47 -20.46 6.39
C LYS A 28 14.97 -20.77 6.43
N ASN A 29 15.72 -20.33 5.43
CA ASN A 29 17.17 -20.53 5.36
C ASN A 29 17.91 -19.75 6.47
N LEU A 30 17.32 -18.67 6.98
CA LEU A 30 17.83 -17.89 8.09
C LEU A 30 17.40 -18.43 9.47
N GLY A 31 16.74 -19.59 9.54
CA GLY A 31 16.26 -20.18 10.79
C GLY A 31 14.98 -19.55 11.35
N LEU A 32 14.34 -18.65 10.60
CA LEU A 32 13.09 -17.97 10.98
C LEU A 32 11.87 -18.78 10.56
N SER A 33 11.84 -20.06 10.94
CA SER A 33 10.84 -21.03 10.48
C SER A 33 9.42 -20.75 11.00
N GLY A 34 9.24 -19.93 12.03
CA GLY A 34 7.92 -19.52 12.54
C GLY A 34 7.24 -18.40 11.73
N ILE A 35 7.92 -17.81 10.76
CA ILE A 35 7.37 -16.77 9.89
C ILE A 35 6.83 -17.41 8.61
N HIS A 36 5.59 -17.09 8.29
CA HIS A 36 4.85 -17.67 7.17
C HIS A 36 4.12 -16.58 6.39
N ASP A 37 3.80 -16.87 5.14
CA ASP A 37 2.98 -16.02 4.27
C ASP A 37 3.44 -14.55 4.23
N VAL A 38 4.73 -14.34 3.98
CA VAL A 38 5.26 -12.98 3.81
C VAL A 38 4.64 -12.40 2.54
N ARG A 39 4.02 -11.23 2.69
CA ARG A 39 3.42 -10.44 1.61
C ARG A 39 4.19 -9.13 1.49
N ILE A 40 4.45 -8.70 0.27
CA ILE A 40 5.17 -7.47 -0.04
C ILE A 40 4.28 -6.58 -0.89
N GLY A 41 4.28 -5.29 -0.56
CA GLY A 41 3.56 -4.27 -1.29
C GLY A 41 4.34 -2.96 -1.30
N LYS A 42 3.65 -1.89 -1.64
CA LYS A 42 4.19 -0.54 -1.77
C LYS A 42 3.67 0.32 -0.62
N HIS A 43 4.54 1.13 -0.03
CA HIS A 43 4.15 2.25 0.81
C HIS A 43 4.46 3.55 0.06
N ILE A 44 3.46 4.41 -0.10
CA ILE A 44 3.54 5.64 -0.92
C ILE A 44 3.13 6.80 -0.03
N VAL A 45 3.96 7.85 -0.01
CA VAL A 45 3.68 9.08 0.74
C VAL A 45 3.47 10.23 -0.24
N LEU A 46 2.39 10.99 -0.06
CA LEU A 46 2.03 12.13 -0.91
C LEU A 46 1.79 13.38 -0.06
N GLU A 47 2.11 14.54 -0.60
CA GLU A 47 1.63 15.83 -0.10
C GLU A 47 0.46 16.30 -0.98
N ILE A 48 -0.62 16.78 -0.35
CA ILE A 48 -1.84 17.22 -1.02
C ILE A 48 -2.19 18.63 -0.54
N GLU A 49 -2.42 19.53 -1.50
CA GLU A 49 -3.05 20.81 -1.25
C GLU A 49 -4.56 20.70 -1.54
N ALA A 50 -5.39 20.94 -0.52
CA ALA A 50 -6.83 20.85 -0.61
C ALA A 50 -7.53 21.83 0.34
N ASP A 51 -8.77 22.18 0.05
CA ASP A 51 -9.55 23.16 0.84
C ASP A 51 -9.94 22.61 2.22
N ASN A 52 -10.13 21.29 2.31
CA ASN A 52 -10.50 20.57 3.53
C ASN A 52 -10.11 19.08 3.42
N GLU A 53 -10.26 18.35 4.51
CA GLU A 53 -9.90 16.93 4.61
C GLU A 53 -10.69 16.05 3.63
N GLN A 54 -11.99 16.33 3.43
CA GLN A 54 -12.83 15.58 2.49
C GLN A 54 -12.31 15.71 1.05
N SER A 55 -11.95 16.93 0.63
CA SER A 55 -11.35 17.16 -0.69
C SER A 55 -9.99 16.48 -0.83
N ALA A 56 -9.15 16.49 0.21
CA ALA A 56 -7.88 15.75 0.21
C ALA A 56 -8.10 14.24 0.05
N HIS A 57 -9.10 13.69 0.75
CA HIS A 57 -9.48 12.29 0.67
C HIS A 57 -9.91 11.89 -0.75
N GLU A 58 -10.76 12.69 -1.40
CA GLU A 58 -11.21 12.43 -2.77
C GLU A 58 -10.07 12.48 -3.79
N GLN A 59 -9.11 13.40 -3.62
CA GLN A 59 -7.92 13.47 -4.47
C GLN A 59 -7.04 12.23 -4.33
N VAL A 60 -6.75 11.79 -3.09
CA VAL A 60 -5.93 10.59 -2.83
C VAL A 60 -6.62 9.33 -3.34
N ASP A 61 -7.92 9.18 -3.08
CA ASP A 61 -8.70 8.05 -3.57
C ASP A 61 -8.69 7.99 -5.11
N THR A 62 -8.84 9.15 -5.77
CA THR A 62 -8.73 9.23 -7.23
C THR A 62 -7.34 8.85 -7.73
N ALA A 63 -6.27 9.33 -7.08
CA ALA A 63 -4.90 8.97 -7.44
C ALA A 63 -4.64 7.46 -7.29
N CYS A 64 -5.15 6.85 -6.21
CA CYS A 64 -5.05 5.42 -5.99
C CYS A 64 -5.75 4.62 -7.08
N LYS A 65 -7.01 4.95 -7.38
CA LYS A 65 -7.82 4.24 -8.39
C LYS A 65 -7.30 4.38 -9.81
N LYS A 66 -6.75 5.55 -10.15
CA LYS A 66 -6.34 5.85 -11.53
C LYS A 66 -4.89 5.50 -11.84
N LEU A 67 -4.01 5.44 -10.83
CA LEU A 67 -2.58 5.35 -11.09
C LEU A 67 -1.82 4.46 -10.10
N LEU A 68 -2.02 4.63 -8.80
CA LEU A 68 -1.09 4.05 -7.81
C LEU A 68 -1.34 2.56 -7.54
N ALA A 69 -2.59 2.10 -7.72
CA ALA A 69 -2.99 0.72 -7.51
C ALA A 69 -3.65 0.14 -8.77
N ASN A 70 -3.24 -1.05 -9.15
CA ASN A 70 -3.97 -1.85 -10.14
C ASN A 70 -5.08 -2.63 -9.42
N LEU A 71 -6.31 -2.10 -9.40
CA LEU A 71 -7.43 -2.65 -8.61
C LEU A 71 -7.89 -4.07 -9.00
N ILE A 72 -7.43 -4.58 -10.16
CA ILE A 72 -7.67 -5.98 -10.54
C ILE A 72 -6.76 -6.92 -9.74
N MET A 73 -5.57 -6.46 -9.35
CA MET A 73 -4.52 -7.29 -8.74
C MET A 73 -4.17 -6.85 -7.32
N GLU A 74 -4.45 -5.61 -6.95
CA GLU A 74 -4.02 -4.95 -5.73
C GLU A 74 -5.20 -4.30 -5.02
N SER A 75 -5.11 -4.19 -3.69
CA SER A 75 -5.95 -3.33 -2.87
C SER A 75 -5.11 -2.23 -2.25
N TYR A 76 -5.73 -1.12 -1.87
CA TYR A 76 -5.06 -0.04 -1.15
C TYR A 76 -5.87 0.42 0.06
N GLU A 77 -5.15 0.96 1.03
CA GLU A 77 -5.68 1.69 2.17
C GLU A 77 -4.81 2.93 2.37
N PHE A 78 -5.36 3.99 2.94
CA PHE A 78 -4.58 5.18 3.23
C PHE A 78 -5.09 5.91 4.46
N THR A 79 -4.20 6.68 5.06
CA THR A 79 -4.52 7.62 6.14
C THR A 79 -4.09 9.02 5.73
N LEU A 80 -4.83 10.02 6.20
CA LEU A 80 -4.52 11.43 6.02
C LEU A 80 -4.17 12.09 7.34
N LYS A 81 -3.20 12.99 7.31
CA LYS A 81 -2.88 13.89 8.43
C LYS A 81 -2.70 15.31 7.91
N SER A 82 -3.14 16.30 8.67
CA SER A 82 -2.79 17.69 8.39
C SER A 82 -1.29 17.89 8.56
N ALA A 83 -0.68 18.60 7.61
CA ALA A 83 0.74 18.93 7.62
C ALA A 83 1.02 20.22 8.39
#